data_AF-A0A258RU90-F1
#
_entry.id   AF-A0A258RU90-F1
#
_cell.length_a   1.000
_cell.length_b   1.000
_cell.length_c   1.000
_cell.angle_alpha   90.00
_cell.angle_beta   90.00
_cell.angle_gamma   90.00
#
_symmetry.space_group_name_H-M   'P 1'
#
loop_
_entity.id
_entity.type
_entity.pdbx_description
1 polymer ?
#
loop_
_entity_poly.entity_id
_entity_poly.type
_entity_poly.pdbx_seq_one_letter_code
_entity_poly.pdbx_strand_id
1 'polypeptide(L)'
;MNRNLRTAILAGIGVCCMTGLGFASVPLYRIFCQATGINGTTQRALAAPGAINQTVRVDFDTNVSPKLPWAFKPEQPAVTVTIGARQMAFFTATNDSDHEITGTATFNVAPAQAGKYFSKIQCFCFTQQTLKPHETVRMPVIFFVDPKMLKDPDATDVDTITLSYTFYPVDSAKAAG
;
A
#
# COMPACT_ATOMS: atom_id res chain seq x y z
N MET A 1 -67.59 -0.39 17.00
CA MET A 1 -66.31 -0.98 16.54
C MET A 1 -66.31 -2.47 16.87
N ASN A 2 -66.46 -3.35 15.88
CA ASN A 2 -66.59 -4.80 16.11
C ASN A 2 -65.32 -5.38 16.75
N ARG A 3 -65.51 -6.32 17.69
CA ARG A 3 -64.40 -6.95 18.45
C ARG A 3 -63.37 -7.58 17.51
N ASN A 4 -63.82 -8.19 16.42
CA ASN A 4 -62.99 -8.81 15.39
C ASN A 4 -62.20 -7.78 14.55
N LEU A 5 -62.75 -6.57 14.35
CA LEU A 5 -62.07 -5.48 13.66
C LEU A 5 -60.96 -4.88 14.55
N ARG A 6 -61.21 -4.75 15.86
CA ARG A 6 -60.21 -4.31 16.83
C ARG A 6 -59.04 -5.30 16.93
N THR A 7 -59.31 -6.60 16.95
CA THR A 7 -58.26 -7.62 16.98
C THR A 7 -57.45 -7.65 15.69
N ALA A 8 -58.09 -7.47 14.52
CA ALA A 8 -57.39 -7.39 13.24
C ALA A 8 -56.46 -6.17 13.14
N ILE A 9 -56.90 -5.00 13.63
CA ILE A 9 -56.06 -3.79 13.67
C ILE A 9 -54.87 -3.97 14.61
N LEU A 10 -55.09 -4.52 15.82
CA LEU A 10 -54.02 -4.79 16.78
C LEU A 10 -52.99 -5.78 16.23
N ALA A 11 -53.44 -6.85 15.57
CA ALA A 11 -52.55 -7.81 14.92
C ALA A 11 -51.76 -7.18 13.78
N GLY A 12 -52.40 -6.35 12.94
CA GLY A 12 -51.72 -5.62 11.86
C GLY A 12 -50.64 -4.67 12.36
N ILE A 13 -50.93 -3.91 13.43
CA ILE A 13 -49.94 -3.02 14.08
C ILE A 13 -48.76 -3.84 14.63
N GLY A 14 -49.04 -4.99 15.26
CA GLY A 14 -47.99 -5.87 15.79
C GLY A 14 -47.02 -6.35 14.70
N VAL A 15 -47.54 -6.81 13.56
CA VAL A 15 -46.72 -7.25 12.43
C VAL A 15 -45.89 -6.11 11.85
N CYS A 16 -46.49 -4.93 11.65
CA CYS A 16 -45.77 -3.74 11.17
C CYS A 16 -44.66 -3.30 12.13
N CYS A 17 -44.90 -3.30 13.45
CA CYS A 17 -43.89 -2.95 14.45
C CYS A 17 -42.72 -3.95 14.46
N MET A 18 -42.99 -5.26 14.46
CA MET A 18 -41.92 -6.27 14.47
C MET A 18 -41.08 -6.20 13.19
N THR A 19 -41.72 -5.95 12.05
CA THR A 19 -41.03 -5.82 10.76
C THR A 19 -40.22 -4.52 10.69
N GLY A 20 -40.78 -3.41 11.17
CA GLY A 20 -40.08 -2.13 11.24
C GLY A 20 -38.84 -2.16 12.14
N LEU A 21 -38.92 -2.82 13.31
CA LEU A 21 -37.78 -3.00 14.20
C LEU A 21 -36.69 -3.88 13.57
N GLY A 22 -37.06 -4.95 12.87
CA GLY A 22 -36.12 -5.78 12.13
C GLY A 22 -35.36 -4.98 11.07
N PHE A 23 -36.08 -4.19 10.27
CA PHE A 23 -35.47 -3.38 9.21
C PHE A 23 -34.65 -2.21 9.76
N ALA A 24 -35.05 -1.62 10.88
CA ALA A 24 -34.33 -0.52 11.55
C ALA A 24 -33.10 -0.99 12.35
N SER A 25 -33.04 -2.25 12.76
CA SER A 25 -31.92 -2.79 13.54
C SER A 25 -30.58 -2.68 12.81
N VAL A 26 -30.57 -2.97 11.50
CA VAL A 26 -29.36 -2.93 10.67
C VAL A 26 -28.77 -1.52 10.53
N PRO A 27 -29.52 -0.48 10.10
CA PRO A 27 -28.98 0.88 10.03
C PRO A 27 -28.62 1.45 11.40
N LEU A 28 -29.38 1.13 12.44
CA LEU A 28 -29.09 1.63 13.80
C LEU A 28 -27.82 0.98 14.36
N TYR A 29 -27.60 -0.31 14.10
CA TYR A 29 -26.34 -0.99 14.40
C TYR A 29 -25.16 -0.42 13.58
N ARG A 30 -25.38 -0.09 12.30
CA ARG A 30 -24.35 0.58 11.48
C ARG A 30 -23.96 1.96 12.04
N ILE A 31 -24.92 2.77 12.45
CA ILE A 31 -24.65 4.09 13.06
C ILE A 31 -23.91 3.92 14.39
N PHE A 32 -24.34 2.95 15.22
CA PHE A 32 -23.65 2.63 16.46
C PHE A 32 -22.20 2.16 16.23
N CYS A 33 -21.97 1.25 15.27
CA CYS A 33 -20.63 0.81 14.87
C CYS A 33 -19.79 1.96 14.30
N GLN A 34 -20.38 2.88 13.53
CA GLN A 34 -19.69 4.06 13.03
C GLN A 34 -19.33 5.05 14.15
N ALA A 35 -20.18 5.23 15.15
CA ALA A 35 -19.93 6.13 16.28
C ALA A 35 -18.93 5.56 17.30
N THR A 36 -18.97 4.25 17.54
CA THR A 36 -18.14 3.57 18.56
C THR A 36 -16.88 2.91 18.00
N GLY A 37 -16.81 2.65 16.69
CA GLY A 37 -15.67 1.99 16.04
C GLY A 37 -15.54 0.50 16.33
N ILE A 38 -16.51 -0.11 17.01
CA ILE A 38 -16.52 -1.55 17.34
C ILE A 38 -16.90 -2.33 16.06
N ASN A 39 -16.14 -3.39 15.76
CA ASN A 39 -16.25 -4.26 14.59
C ASN A 39 -15.49 -3.84 13.31
N GLY A 40 -14.45 -3.00 13.44
CA GLY A 40 -13.51 -2.76 12.33
C GLY A 40 -14.15 -2.11 11.10
N THR A 41 -15.33 -1.49 11.24
CA THR A 41 -15.84 -0.55 10.25
C THR A 41 -14.84 0.57 10.19
N THR A 42 -13.95 0.48 9.21
CA THR A 42 -13.02 1.52 8.86
C THR A 42 -13.87 2.76 8.66
N GLN A 43 -13.73 3.72 9.58
CA GLN A 43 -13.86 5.11 9.18
C GLN A 43 -13.13 5.18 7.84
N ARG A 44 -13.74 5.73 6.79
CA ARG A 44 -12.96 6.20 5.64
C ARG A 44 -12.09 7.34 6.17
N ALA A 45 -11.11 6.99 6.99
CA ALA A 45 -10.01 7.83 7.32
C ALA A 45 -9.25 7.84 6.01
N LEU A 46 -9.36 8.99 5.32
CA LEU A 46 -8.47 9.37 4.23
C LEU A 46 -6.99 9.27 4.63
N ALA A 47 -6.72 9.08 5.93
CA ALA A 47 -5.43 8.82 6.52
C ALA A 47 -5.47 7.50 7.32
N ALA A 48 -4.52 6.59 7.07
CA ALA A 48 -4.40 5.35 7.83
C ALA A 48 -4.25 5.66 9.35
N PRO A 49 -4.78 4.81 10.27
CA PRO A 49 -4.59 5.00 11.71
C PRO A 49 -3.09 4.84 12.03
N GLY A 50 -2.38 5.96 12.09
CA GLY A 50 -0.91 6.03 12.08
C GLY A 50 -0.36 7.22 11.29
N ALA A 51 -1.19 7.85 10.45
CA ALA A 51 -0.89 9.09 9.75
C ALA A 51 -0.84 10.26 10.72
N ILE A 52 0.36 10.53 11.21
CA ILE A 52 0.69 11.77 11.91
C ILE A 52 0.85 12.82 10.80
N ASN A 53 0.43 14.08 11.01
CA ASN A 53 0.55 15.18 10.02
C ASN A 53 2.01 15.53 9.64
N GLN A 54 2.97 14.65 9.94
CA GLN A 54 4.34 14.74 9.51
C GLN A 54 4.53 13.98 8.20
N THR A 55 5.14 14.67 7.26
CA THR A 55 5.49 14.14 5.94
C THR A 55 6.99 14.00 5.84
N VAL A 56 7.45 12.94 5.19
CA VAL A 56 8.85 12.74 4.86
C VAL A 56 9.00 12.76 3.33
N ARG A 57 10.10 13.32 2.85
CA ARG A 57 10.45 13.27 1.43
C ARG A 57 11.16 11.96 1.15
N VAL A 58 10.70 11.22 0.14
CA VAL A 58 11.38 10.02 -0.34
C VAL A 58 11.96 10.31 -1.72
N ASP A 59 13.27 10.35 -1.83
CA ASP A 59 13.99 10.45 -3.09
C ASP A 59 14.26 9.04 -3.64
N PHE A 60 14.02 8.84 -4.93
CA PHE A 60 14.25 7.57 -5.61
C PHE A 60 15.52 7.65 -6.45
N ASP A 61 16.44 6.76 -6.15
CA ASP A 61 17.69 6.60 -6.87
C ASP A 61 17.71 5.24 -7.57
N THR A 62 18.10 5.21 -8.84
CA THR A 62 18.02 4.03 -9.69
C THR A 62 19.33 3.81 -10.41
N ASN A 63 19.92 2.65 -10.17
CA ASN A 63 21.18 2.23 -10.74
C ASN A 63 21.01 0.90 -11.48
N VAL A 64 21.82 0.70 -12.52
CA VAL A 64 21.87 -0.54 -13.28
C VAL A 64 23.33 -0.95 -13.42
N SER A 65 23.61 -2.23 -13.22
CA SER A 65 24.95 -2.77 -13.45
C SER A 65 25.36 -2.57 -14.91
N PRO A 66 26.61 -2.17 -15.21
CA PRO A 66 27.09 -2.04 -16.60
C PRO A 66 26.98 -3.33 -17.44
N LYS A 67 26.85 -4.48 -16.78
CA LYS A 67 26.67 -5.79 -17.41
C LYS A 67 25.20 -6.10 -17.79
N LEU A 68 24.27 -5.21 -17.45
CA LEU A 68 22.85 -5.33 -17.73
C LEU A 68 22.43 -4.12 -18.60
N PRO A 69 22.23 -4.30 -19.92
CA PRO A 69 21.86 -3.23 -20.85
C PRO A 69 20.38 -2.85 -20.69
N TRP A 70 20.00 -2.42 -19.49
CA TRP A 70 18.65 -1.98 -19.18
C TRP A 70 18.64 -0.49 -18.85
N ALA A 71 17.61 0.22 -19.32
CA ALA A 71 17.27 1.54 -18.84
C ALA A 71 16.24 1.39 -17.70
N PHE A 72 16.66 1.70 -16.47
CA PHE A 72 15.78 1.71 -15.31
C PHE A 72 15.67 3.12 -14.74
N LYS A 73 14.44 3.65 -14.67
CA LYS A 73 14.18 5.01 -14.21
C LYS A 73 12.90 5.09 -13.37
N PRO A 74 12.85 5.94 -12.34
CA PRO A 74 11.60 6.22 -11.65
C PRO A 74 10.73 7.15 -12.52
N GLU A 75 9.40 7.03 -12.42
CA GLU A 75 8.50 8.00 -13.07
C GLU A 75 8.57 9.38 -12.40
N GLN A 76 8.84 9.40 -11.09
CA GLN A 76 9.00 10.62 -10.30
C GLN A 76 10.28 10.48 -9.48
N PRO A 77 11.21 11.45 -9.53
CA PRO A 77 12.48 11.35 -8.81
C PRO A 77 12.32 11.45 -7.29
N ALA A 78 11.21 12.04 -6.82
CA ALA A 78 10.92 12.17 -5.40
C ALA A 78 9.42 12.28 -5.15
N VAL A 79 8.98 11.80 -3.99
CA VAL A 79 7.60 11.91 -3.54
C VAL A 79 7.54 12.27 -2.06
N THR A 80 6.63 13.15 -1.69
CA THR A 80 6.37 13.48 -0.28
C THR A 80 5.29 12.55 0.24
N VAL A 81 5.60 11.83 1.31
CA VAL A 81 4.72 10.79 1.88
C VAL A 81 4.37 11.10 3.31
N THR A 82 3.10 10.89 3.67
CA THR A 82 2.68 10.96 5.07
C THR A 82 3.14 9.72 5.80
N ILE A 83 3.84 9.92 6.92
CA ILE A 83 4.32 8.82 7.77
C ILE A 83 3.12 7.99 8.25
N GLY A 84 3.19 6.66 8.17
CA GLY A 84 2.09 5.75 8.52
C GLY A 84 1.07 5.50 7.41
N ALA A 85 1.11 6.24 6.29
CA ALA A 85 0.30 5.95 5.11
C ALA A 85 1.06 5.06 4.12
N ARG A 86 0.34 4.13 3.46
CA ARG A 86 0.89 3.35 2.34
C ARG A 86 0.93 4.24 1.10
N GLN A 87 2.05 4.21 0.40
CA GLN A 87 2.26 4.95 -0.84
C GLN A 87 2.73 4.01 -1.94
N MET A 88 2.45 4.40 -3.17
CA MET A 88 2.80 3.65 -4.37
C MET A 88 3.63 4.54 -5.28
N ALA A 89 4.82 4.08 -5.65
CA ALA A 89 5.66 4.68 -6.68
C ALA A 89 5.74 3.75 -7.89
N PHE A 90 5.96 4.33 -9.06
CA PHE A 90 6.08 3.59 -10.31
C PHE A 90 7.48 3.78 -10.88
N PHE A 91 8.02 2.68 -11.40
CA PHE A 91 9.29 2.64 -12.09
C PHE A 91 9.12 2.02 -13.46
N THR A 92 9.95 2.43 -14.40
CA THR A 92 9.98 1.90 -15.76
C THR A 92 11.32 1.22 -15.99
N ALA A 93 11.27 -0.03 -16.44
CA ALA A 93 12.43 -0.78 -16.90
C ALA A 93 12.27 -1.13 -18.38
N THR A 94 13.30 -0.85 -19.16
CA THR A 94 13.38 -1.18 -20.59
C THR A 94 14.62 -2.02 -20.83
N ASN A 95 14.47 -3.14 -21.55
CA ASN A 95 15.60 -3.92 -22.03
C ASN A 95 16.06 -3.36 -23.38
N ASP A 96 17.24 -2.74 -23.43
CA ASP A 96 17.78 -2.12 -24.65
C ASP A 96 18.56 -3.12 -25.54
N SER A 97 18.58 -4.41 -25.18
CA SER A 97 19.28 -5.45 -25.93
C SER A 97 18.36 -6.23 -26.87
N ASP A 98 18.99 -6.97 -27.80
CA ASP A 98 18.31 -7.83 -28.77
C ASP A 98 18.02 -9.25 -28.25
N HIS A 99 18.30 -9.54 -26.98
CA HIS A 99 18.05 -10.84 -26.36
C HIS A 99 17.29 -10.72 -25.04
N GLU A 100 16.64 -11.80 -24.64
CA GLU A 100 15.97 -11.89 -23.35
C GLU A 100 17.02 -11.90 -22.24
N ILE A 101 16.87 -11.00 -21.27
CA ILE A 101 17.76 -10.92 -20.11
C ILE A 101 16.93 -11.01 -18.86
N THR A 102 17.45 -11.74 -17.88
CA THR A 102 16.89 -11.78 -16.54
C THR A 102 17.74 -10.93 -15.60
N GLY A 103 17.08 -10.03 -14.87
CA GLY A 103 17.69 -9.17 -13.87
C GLY A 103 17.11 -9.42 -12.48
N THR A 104 17.92 -9.18 -11.46
CA THR A 104 17.48 -9.13 -10.06
C THR A 104 17.80 -7.77 -9.45
N ALA A 105 16.88 -7.23 -8.65
CA ALA A 105 17.08 -5.95 -8.00
C ALA A 105 17.50 -6.14 -6.54
N THR A 106 18.48 -5.34 -6.11
CA THR A 106 18.76 -5.09 -4.69
C THR A 106 18.37 -3.66 -4.36
N PHE A 107 17.96 -3.41 -3.11
CA PHE A 107 17.65 -2.06 -2.64
C PHE A 107 18.44 -1.72 -1.39
N ASN A 108 18.68 -0.43 -1.20
CA ASN A 108 19.24 0.16 -0.01
C ASN A 108 18.44 1.39 0.40
N VAL A 109 18.41 1.70 1.70
CA VAL A 109 17.72 2.87 2.25
C VAL A 109 18.73 3.71 3.02
N ALA A 110 18.82 5.00 2.71
CA ALA A 110 19.66 5.96 3.41
C ALA A 110 18.80 7.11 3.97
N PRO A 111 19.11 7.65 5.17
CA PRO A 111 20.12 7.16 6.12
C PRO A 111 19.70 5.85 6.82
N ALA A 112 20.68 5.09 7.33
CA ALA A 112 20.45 3.77 7.92
C ALA A 112 19.49 3.78 9.13
N GLN A 113 19.42 4.91 9.86
CA GLN A 113 18.51 5.07 11.00
C GLN A 113 17.03 5.04 10.55
N ALA A 114 16.72 5.70 9.43
CA ALA A 114 15.38 5.64 8.82
C ALA A 114 15.10 4.28 8.14
N GLY A 115 16.15 3.59 7.68
CA GLY A 115 16.02 2.26 7.06
C GLY A 115 15.31 1.23 7.94
N LYS A 116 15.46 1.30 9.27
CA LYS A 116 14.77 0.41 10.22
C LYS A 116 13.25 0.57 10.23
N TYR A 117 12.78 1.78 9.91
CA TYR A 117 11.36 2.15 9.89
C TYR A 117 10.75 2.09 8.49
N PHE A 118 11.58 1.90 7.48
CA PHE A 118 11.15 1.73 6.10
C PHE A 118 10.80 0.26 5.84
N SER A 119 9.53 -0.10 6.08
CA SER A 119 9.04 -1.46 5.84
C SER A 119 8.42 -1.57 4.45
N LYS A 120 9.09 -2.27 3.56
CA LYS A 120 8.61 -2.53 2.20
C LYS A 120 7.58 -3.67 2.20
N ILE A 121 6.29 -3.33 2.18
CA ILE A 121 5.18 -4.33 2.33
C ILE A 121 5.03 -5.25 1.12
N GLN A 122 5.36 -4.81 -0.10
CA GLN A 122 5.33 -5.70 -1.24
C GLN A 122 6.46 -5.40 -2.20
N CYS A 123 7.29 -6.41 -2.40
CA CYS A 123 8.30 -6.39 -3.43
C CYS A 123 8.14 -7.64 -4.31
N PHE A 124 7.27 -7.55 -5.31
CA PHE A 124 7.36 -8.43 -6.48
C PHE A 124 8.69 -8.22 -7.25
N CYS A 125 9.49 -7.22 -6.88
CA CYS A 125 10.79 -6.87 -7.46
C CYS A 125 11.98 -7.68 -6.91
N PHE A 126 11.81 -8.58 -5.95
CA PHE A 126 12.88 -9.52 -5.54
C PHE A 126 12.83 -10.86 -6.28
N THR A 127 11.74 -11.10 -7.02
CA THR A 127 11.72 -12.15 -8.02
C THR A 127 12.47 -11.65 -9.25
N GLN A 128 13.32 -12.51 -9.78
CA GLN A 128 13.98 -12.35 -11.05
C GLN A 128 12.98 -11.86 -12.10
N GLN A 129 13.25 -10.71 -12.71
CA GLN A 129 12.44 -10.15 -13.79
C GLN A 129 13.11 -10.51 -15.09
N THR A 130 12.35 -11.11 -16.00
CA THR A 130 12.84 -11.42 -17.33
C THR A 130 12.15 -10.49 -18.31
N LEU A 131 12.95 -9.71 -19.06
CA LEU A 131 12.47 -8.78 -20.06
C LEU A 131 12.89 -9.26 -21.44
N LYS A 132 11.93 -9.31 -22.37
CA LYS A 132 12.20 -9.60 -23.78
C LYS A 132 13.00 -8.47 -24.43
N PRO A 133 13.58 -8.71 -25.62
CA PRO A 133 14.23 -7.66 -26.39
C PRO A 133 13.33 -6.44 -26.58
N HIS A 134 13.84 -5.25 -26.28
CA HIS A 134 13.13 -3.97 -26.43
C HIS A 134 11.82 -3.84 -25.63
N GLU A 135 11.58 -4.75 -24.68
CA GLU A 135 10.38 -4.73 -23.85
C GLU A 135 10.51 -3.66 -22.76
N THR A 136 9.44 -2.90 -22.58
CA THR A 136 9.30 -1.91 -21.50
C THR A 136 8.20 -2.35 -20.55
N VAL A 137 8.52 -2.45 -19.26
CA VAL A 137 7.59 -2.85 -18.21
C VAL A 137 7.52 -1.77 -17.14
N ARG A 138 6.29 -1.48 -16.71
CA ARG A 138 5.98 -0.57 -15.62
C ARG A 138 5.80 -1.35 -14.31
N MET A 139 6.64 -1.09 -13.34
CA MET A 139 6.69 -1.83 -12.07
C MET A 139 6.21 -0.94 -10.91
N PRO A 140 5.04 -1.23 -10.30
CA PRO A 140 4.60 -0.55 -9.09
C PRO A 140 5.35 -1.07 -7.85
N VAL A 141 5.79 -0.15 -6.99
CA VAL A 141 6.39 -0.45 -5.69
C VAL A 141 5.54 0.20 -4.60
N ILE A 142 5.05 -0.62 -3.67
CA ILE A 142 4.29 -0.16 -2.51
C ILE A 142 5.22 -0.15 -1.29
N PHE A 143 5.25 0.99 -0.61
CA PHE A 143 6.04 1.18 0.61
C PHE A 143 5.25 2.00 1.63
N PHE A 144 5.70 1.96 2.89
CA PHE A 144 5.20 2.84 3.94
C PHE A 144 6.33 3.10 4.94
N VAL A 145 6.23 4.22 5.64
CA VAL A 145 7.17 4.59 6.71
C VAL A 145 6.46 4.34 8.05
N ASP A 146 7.07 3.55 8.93
CA ASP A 146 6.50 3.24 10.24
C ASP A 146 6.53 4.50 11.13
N PRO A 147 5.39 4.91 11.73
CA PRO A 147 5.33 6.07 12.64
C PRO A 147 6.21 5.95 13.89
N LYS A 148 6.75 4.76 14.21
CA LYS A 148 7.76 4.59 15.25
C LYS A 148 9.04 5.40 15.00
N MET A 149 9.32 5.80 13.76
CA MET A 149 10.46 6.68 13.43
C MET A 149 10.44 7.98 14.24
N LEU A 150 9.23 8.53 14.48
CA LEU A 150 9.04 9.77 15.24
C LEU A 150 9.23 9.62 16.75
N LYS A 151 9.36 8.39 17.24
CA LYS A 151 9.64 8.10 18.65
C LYS A 151 11.12 7.79 18.89
N ASP A 152 11.90 7.61 17.83
CA ASP A 152 13.33 7.35 17.91
C ASP A 152 14.10 8.68 17.81
N PRO A 153 14.82 9.09 18.87
CA PRO A 153 15.63 10.32 18.85
C PRO A 153 16.63 10.35 17.69
N ASP A 154 17.14 9.20 17.24
CA ASP A 154 18.15 9.12 16.19
C ASP A 154 17.57 9.22 14.77
N ALA A 155 16.24 9.08 14.62
CA ALA A 155 15.54 9.11 13.33
C ALA A 155 14.52 10.25 13.22
N THR A 156 14.29 11.01 14.29
CA THR A 156 13.32 12.12 14.33
C THR A 156 13.74 13.28 13.44
N ASP A 157 15.05 13.51 13.26
CA ASP A 157 15.59 14.59 12.41
C ASP A 157 15.71 14.20 10.92
N VAL A 158 15.20 13.03 10.51
CA VAL A 158 15.29 12.57 9.13
C VAL A 158 14.07 13.01 8.32
N ASP A 159 14.20 14.16 7.66
CA ASP A 159 13.18 14.70 6.75
C ASP A 159 13.20 14.07 5.35
N THR A 160 14.34 13.50 4.96
CA THR A 160 14.57 12.95 3.62
C THR A 160 15.15 11.54 3.69
N ILE A 161 14.51 10.62 2.96
CA ILE A 161 14.91 9.22 2.83
C ILE A 161 15.23 8.96 1.37
N THR A 162 16.41 8.43 1.08
CA THR A 162 16.77 8.00 -0.27
C THR A 162 16.60 6.49 -0.37
N LEU A 163 15.77 6.06 -1.32
CA LEU A 163 15.58 4.67 -1.69
C LEU A 163 16.36 4.39 -2.97
N SER A 164 17.54 3.78 -2.82
CA SER A 164 18.39 3.39 -3.94
C SER A 164 18.09 1.96 -4.37
N TYR A 165 17.77 1.77 -5.65
CA TYR A 165 17.68 0.47 -6.30
C TYR A 165 18.87 0.24 -7.21
N THR A 166 19.35 -1.00 -7.25
CA THR A 166 20.37 -1.43 -8.21
C THR A 166 19.99 -2.77 -8.83
N PHE A 167 19.90 -2.81 -10.15
CA PHE A 167 19.68 -4.05 -10.90
C PHE A 167 21.00 -4.71 -11.29
N TYR A 168 21.04 -6.03 -11.13
CA TYR A 168 22.14 -6.89 -11.52
C TYR A 168 21.63 -7.97 -12.48
N PRO A 169 22.43 -8.38 -13.49
CA PRO A 169 22.07 -9.54 -14.29
C PRO A 169 22.08 -10.79 -13.41
N VAL A 170 21.14 -11.71 -13.63
CA VAL A 170 21.30 -13.07 -13.09
C VAL A 170 21.95 -13.92 -14.17
N ASP A 171 23.03 -14.61 -13.82
CA ASP A 171 23.67 -15.55 -14.73
C ASP A 171 22.70 -16.70 -15.03
N SER A 172 22.12 -16.69 -16.23
CA SER A 172 21.24 -17.75 -16.74
C SER A 172 21.94 -19.12 -16.89
N ALA A 173 23.25 -19.19 -16.63
CA ALA A 173 24.04 -20.43 -16.64
C ALA A 173 23.78 -21.39 -15.45
N LYS A 174 23.04 -20.98 -14.40
CA LYS A 174 22.82 -21.82 -13.20
C LYS A 174 21.40 -22.41 -13.07
N ALA A 175 20.48 -22.14 -13.99
CA ALA A 175 19.10 -22.63 -13.92
C ALA A 175 18.85 -23.96 -14.66
N ALA A 176 19.87 -24.50 -15.34
CA ALA A 176 19.83 -25.82 -15.96
C ALA A 176 20.97 -26.68 -15.40
N GLY A 177 20.74 -27.26 -14.21
CA GLY A 177 21.60 -28.26 -13.59
C GLY A 177 20.73 -29.32 -12.94
#